data_AF-X1LMX0-F1
#
_entry.id   AF-X1LMX0-F1
#
_cell.length_a   1.000
_cell.length_b   1.000
_cell.length_c   1.000
_cell.angle_alpha   90.00
_cell.angle_beta   90.00
_cell.angle_gamma   90.00
#
_symmetry.space_group_name_H-M   'P 1'
#
loop_
_entity.id
_entity.type
_entity.pdbx_description
1 polymer ?
#
loop_
_entity_poly.entity_id
_entity_poly.type
_entity_poly.pdbx_seq_one_letter_code
_entity_poly.pdbx_strand_id
1 'polypeptide(L)'
;MPTLTVYSSSSDGHLIAYSNIDYVTAQTAAIANQISTGLDYISTGQWYTSIGGWWYVERGGLFFDTSVLPDGCTIISATLTIVPYGTPLDNDFNLTVVSGADLADPLVAANFGDLLDDVISFGTSDTSDWVIDTATDITLNIA
;
A
#
# COMPACT_ATOMS: atom_id res chain seq x y z
N MET A 1 -17.52 0.84 23.02
CA MET A 1 -16.56 -0.24 22.73
C MET A 1 -15.18 0.38 22.67
N PRO A 2 -14.12 -0.28 23.16
CA PRO A 2 -12.78 0.28 23.09
C PRO A 2 -12.34 0.42 21.62
N THR A 3 -11.59 1.49 21.33
CA THR A 3 -10.97 1.73 20.03
C THR A 3 -9.46 1.64 20.20
N LEU A 4 -8.80 0.93 19.31
CA LEU A 4 -7.35 0.96 19.18
C LEU A 4 -6.98 1.86 18.00
N THR A 5 -6.06 2.79 18.22
CA THR A 5 -5.45 3.59 17.14
C THR A 5 -3.99 3.21 17.03
N VAL A 6 -3.58 2.74 15.85
CA VAL A 6 -2.20 2.40 15.51
C VAL A 6 -1.71 3.44 14.51
N TYR A 7 -0.52 3.99 14.76
CA TYR A 7 0.12 4.97 13.87
C TYR A 7 1.16 4.27 13.01
N SER A 8 1.56 4.94 11.93
CA SER A 8 2.65 4.46 11.09
C SER A 8 3.94 4.24 11.89
N SER A 9 4.76 3.32 11.40
CA SER A 9 5.98 2.87 12.04
C SER A 9 7.14 2.87 11.05
N SER A 10 8.37 2.70 11.55
CA SER A 10 9.55 2.55 10.68
C SER A 10 9.57 1.24 9.88
N SER A 11 8.65 0.30 10.16
CA SER A 11 8.44 -0.92 9.37
C SER A 11 7.45 -0.74 8.23
N ASP A 12 6.87 0.46 8.07
CA ASP A 12 6.06 0.81 6.90
C ASP A 12 6.96 1.30 5.75
N GLY A 13 6.47 1.21 4.52
CA GLY A 13 7.23 1.64 3.36
C GLY A 13 6.61 1.20 2.05
N HIS A 14 7.44 1.11 1.01
CA HIS A 14 7.00 0.61 -0.28
C HIS A 14 8.08 -0.16 -1.02
N LEU A 15 7.61 -0.98 -1.95
CA LEU A 15 8.43 -1.68 -2.93
C LEU A 15 8.26 -1.02 -4.30
N ILE A 16 9.36 -0.89 -5.05
CA ILE A 16 9.34 -0.34 -6.41
C ILE A 16 9.96 -1.30 -7.42
N ALA A 17 9.17 -1.68 -8.41
CA ALA A 17 9.63 -2.41 -9.58
C ALA A 17 9.63 -1.48 -10.80
N TYR A 18 10.59 -1.65 -11.70
CA TYR A 18 10.68 -0.84 -12.90
C TYR A 18 11.24 -1.59 -14.10
N SER A 19 10.84 -1.18 -15.31
CA SER A 19 11.26 -1.78 -16.56
C SER A 19 11.31 -0.74 -17.67
N ASN A 20 12.35 -0.79 -18.52
CA ASN A 20 12.43 0.00 -19.74
C ASN A 20 11.97 -0.77 -21.00
N ILE A 21 11.40 -1.97 -20.81
CA ILE A 21 10.89 -2.81 -21.88
C ILE A 21 9.40 -2.54 -22.07
N ASP A 22 8.60 -2.81 -21.04
CA ASP A 22 7.15 -2.60 -21.01
C ASP A 22 6.62 -2.53 -19.56
N TYR A 23 5.37 -2.09 -19.44
CA TYR A 23 4.67 -1.98 -18.16
C TYR A 23 4.47 -3.34 -17.49
N VAL A 24 4.14 -4.38 -18.27
CA VAL A 24 3.82 -5.72 -17.74
C VAL A 24 5.02 -6.29 -17.00
N THR A 25 6.23 -6.11 -17.52
CA THR A 25 7.48 -6.55 -16.89
C THR A 25 7.69 -5.89 -15.52
N ALA A 26 7.35 -4.59 -15.38
CA ALA A 26 7.41 -3.92 -14.08
C ALA A 26 6.29 -4.39 -13.14
N GLN A 27 5.08 -4.57 -13.67
CA GLN A 27 3.89 -4.92 -12.89
C GLN A 27 3.89 -6.36 -12.38
N THR A 28 4.38 -7.32 -13.17
CA THR A 28 4.49 -8.75 -12.81
C THR A 28 5.87 -9.14 -12.30
N ALA A 29 6.71 -8.18 -11.92
CA ALA A 29 8.04 -8.50 -11.40
C ALA A 29 7.91 -9.40 -10.17
N ALA A 30 8.73 -10.46 -10.08
CA ALA A 30 8.77 -11.28 -8.87
C ALA A 30 9.51 -10.56 -7.72
N ILE A 31 10.49 -9.72 -8.08
CA ILE A 31 11.37 -9.02 -7.15
C ILE A 31 11.32 -7.52 -7.44
N ALA A 32 11.29 -6.70 -6.39
CA ALA A 32 11.36 -5.25 -6.47
C ALA A 32 12.54 -4.69 -5.65
N ASN A 33 12.78 -3.39 -5.75
CA ASN A 33 13.67 -2.70 -4.81
C ASN A 33 12.87 -2.33 -3.56
N GLN A 34 13.39 -2.68 -2.40
CA GLN A 34 12.83 -2.24 -1.13
C GLN A 34 13.20 -0.78 -0.87
N ILE A 35 12.19 0.08 -0.77
CA ILE A 35 12.34 1.45 -0.31
C ILE A 35 11.66 1.53 1.07
N SER A 36 12.34 0.91 2.03
CA SER A 36 12.09 1.09 3.45
C SER A 36 12.83 2.35 3.88
N THR A 37 12.29 3.50 3.53
CA THR A 37 12.81 4.75 4.07
C THR A 37 12.12 4.94 5.41
N GLY A 38 12.86 5.11 6.52
CA GLY A 38 12.31 5.54 7.80
C GLY A 38 11.75 6.97 7.75
N LEU A 39 10.89 7.21 6.77
CA LEU A 39 10.17 8.41 6.41
C LEU A 39 8.69 8.12 6.69
N ASP A 40 7.96 9.16 7.05
CA ASP A 40 6.55 9.08 7.45
C ASP A 40 5.60 8.94 6.23
N TYR A 41 6.04 8.29 5.14
CA TYR A 41 5.21 8.10 3.94
C TYR A 41 5.43 6.75 3.26
N ILE A 42 4.37 6.30 2.57
CA ILE A 42 4.38 5.20 1.62
C ILE A 42 4.17 5.76 0.21
N SER A 43 4.64 5.03 -0.80
CA SER A 43 4.28 5.30 -2.20
C SER A 43 3.48 4.13 -2.75
N THR A 44 2.46 4.44 -3.54
CA THR A 44 1.60 3.46 -4.20
C THR A 44 1.21 3.98 -5.57
N GLY A 45 1.10 3.09 -6.55
CA GLY A 45 0.60 3.43 -7.88
C GLY A 45 1.61 3.10 -8.97
N GLN A 46 1.58 3.87 -10.05
CA GLN A 46 2.37 3.59 -11.24
C GLN A 46 2.61 4.85 -12.05
N TRP A 47 3.77 4.94 -12.69
CA TRP A 47 4.11 6.08 -13.53
C TRP A 47 5.09 5.70 -14.64
N TYR A 48 5.14 6.54 -15.67
CA TYR A 48 6.02 6.38 -16.82
C TYR A 48 6.86 7.64 -17.02
N THR A 49 8.14 7.47 -17.33
CA THR A 49 9.02 8.56 -17.78
C THR A 49 9.47 8.34 -19.22
N SER A 50 9.24 9.35 -20.05
CA SER A 50 9.75 9.38 -21.42
C SER A 50 11.28 9.49 -21.48
N ILE A 51 11.91 9.98 -20.40
CA ILE A 51 13.36 10.02 -20.27
C ILE A 51 13.85 8.62 -19.89
N GLY A 52 14.39 7.91 -20.86
CA GLY A 52 14.88 6.53 -20.69
C GLY A 52 13.81 5.45 -20.86
N GLY A 53 12.53 5.83 -21.02
CA GLY A 53 11.44 4.91 -21.36
C GLY A 53 11.08 3.93 -20.24
N TRP A 54 11.10 4.38 -18.99
CA TRP A 54 10.91 3.52 -17.82
C TRP A 54 9.46 3.55 -17.31
N TRP A 55 8.94 2.36 -17.04
CA TRP A 55 7.72 2.11 -16.27
C TRP A 55 8.08 1.81 -14.83
N TYR A 56 7.33 2.38 -13.89
CA TYR A 56 7.49 2.15 -12.45
C TYR A 56 6.15 1.68 -11.86
N VAL A 57 6.22 0.72 -10.95
CA VAL A 57 5.08 0.22 -10.16
C VAL A 57 5.48 0.18 -8.69
N GLU A 58 4.68 0.83 -7.85
CA GLU A 58 4.92 0.99 -6.41
C GLU A 58 3.80 0.34 -5.61
N ARG A 59 4.17 -0.46 -4.61
CA ARG A 59 3.24 -1.11 -3.67
C ARG A 59 3.61 -0.76 -2.24
N GLY A 60 2.64 -0.25 -1.49
CA GLY A 60 2.82 0.12 -0.10
C GLY A 60 2.65 -1.10 0.81
N GLY A 61 3.51 -1.21 1.81
CA GLY A 61 3.38 -2.17 2.90
C GLY A 61 3.18 -1.41 4.21
N LEU A 62 2.13 -1.77 4.96
CA LEU A 62 1.78 -1.20 6.25
C LEU A 62 1.68 -2.31 7.29
N PHE A 63 2.33 -2.13 8.44
CA PHE A 63 2.28 -3.06 9.56
C PHE A 63 1.52 -2.45 10.75
N PHE A 64 0.50 -3.15 11.22
CA PHE A 64 -0.29 -2.73 12.38
C PHE A 64 -0.11 -3.73 13.54
N ASP A 65 0.57 -3.32 14.61
CA ASP A 65 0.68 -4.15 15.82
C ASP A 65 -0.65 -4.14 16.60
N THR A 66 -1.37 -5.25 16.52
CA THR A 66 -2.64 -5.46 17.23
C THR A 66 -2.48 -6.29 18.52
N SER A 67 -1.25 -6.54 19.00
CA SER A 67 -0.97 -7.39 20.17
C SER A 67 -1.58 -6.89 21.48
N VAL A 68 -1.97 -5.62 21.52
CA VAL A 68 -2.68 -5.02 22.67
C VAL A 68 -4.16 -5.41 22.74
N LEU A 69 -4.71 -5.99 21.68
CA LEU A 69 -6.07 -6.51 21.68
C LEU A 69 -6.15 -7.81 22.49
N PRO A 70 -7.19 -8.01 23.33
CA PRO A 70 -7.36 -9.27 24.06
C PRO A 70 -7.54 -10.46 23.12
N ASP A 71 -7.01 -11.60 23.55
CA ASP A 71 -7.22 -12.88 22.85
C ASP A 71 -8.71 -13.17 22.67
N GLY A 72 -9.09 -13.53 21.43
CA GLY A 72 -10.48 -13.86 21.09
C GLY A 72 -11.42 -12.66 21.00
N CYS A 73 -10.92 -11.42 21.06
CA CYS A 73 -11.77 -10.27 20.78
C CYS A 73 -12.27 -10.27 19.32
N THR A 74 -13.48 -9.77 19.11
CA THR A 74 -14.05 -9.63 17.77
C THR A 74 -13.87 -8.20 17.28
N ILE A 75 -13.17 -8.04 16.15
CA ILE A 75 -13.09 -6.76 15.44
C ILE A 75 -14.42 -6.56 14.70
N ILE A 76 -15.13 -5.48 15.02
CA ILE A 76 -16.44 -5.16 14.42
C ILE A 76 -16.36 -4.15 13.28
N SER A 77 -15.23 -3.46 13.17
CA SER A 77 -14.96 -2.42 12.19
C SER A 77 -13.49 -2.04 12.28
N ALA A 78 -12.87 -1.74 11.15
CA ALA A 78 -11.56 -1.11 11.08
C ALA A 78 -11.59 -0.03 9.99
N THR A 79 -10.80 1.01 10.20
CA THR A 79 -10.65 2.13 9.26
C THR A 79 -9.17 2.37 9.05
N LEU A 80 -8.74 2.42 7.80
CA LEU A 80 -7.41 2.90 7.41
C LEU A 80 -7.52 4.39 7.08
N THR A 81 -6.82 5.23 7.83
CA THR A 81 -6.71 6.66 7.52
C THR A 81 -5.38 6.93 6.85
N ILE A 82 -5.40 7.59 5.70
CA ILE A 82 -4.22 8.00 4.94
C ILE A 82 -4.27 9.50 4.68
N VAL A 83 -3.09 10.13 4.62
CA VAL A 83 -2.95 11.54 4.26
C VAL A 83 -2.21 11.60 2.92
N PRO A 84 -2.90 11.94 1.82
CA PRO A 84 -2.27 12.07 0.52
C PRO A 84 -1.22 13.17 0.56
N TYR A 85 0.00 12.85 0.12
CA TYR A 85 1.12 13.77 0.07
C TYR A 85 1.70 13.83 -1.34
N GLY A 86 2.10 15.02 -1.77
CA GLY A 86 2.66 15.28 -3.10
C GLY A 86 1.60 15.66 -4.14
N THR A 87 2.06 16.00 -5.34
CA THR A 87 1.15 16.32 -6.46
C THR A 87 0.78 15.02 -7.19
N PRO A 88 -0.51 14.68 -7.34
CA PRO A 88 -0.90 13.58 -8.21
C PRO A 88 -0.44 13.94 -9.62
N LEU A 89 0.29 13.04 -10.27
CA LEU A 89 0.64 13.17 -11.69
C LEU A 89 -0.63 12.91 -12.52
N ASP A 90 -1.60 13.83 -12.51
CA ASP A 90 -2.81 13.91 -13.38
C ASP A 90 -3.57 12.61 -13.71
N ASN A 91 -3.32 11.53 -12.96
CA ASN A 91 -3.84 10.20 -13.22
C ASN A 91 -4.40 9.66 -11.91
N ASP A 92 -5.71 9.76 -11.76
CA ASP A 92 -6.44 9.14 -10.68
C ASP A 92 -6.38 7.61 -10.82
N PHE A 93 -6.39 6.92 -9.69
CA PHE A 93 -6.40 5.47 -9.63
C PHE A 93 -7.25 4.99 -8.46
N ASN A 94 -7.59 3.70 -8.46
CA ASN A 94 -8.20 3.08 -7.30
C ASN A 94 -7.11 2.49 -6.41
N LEU A 95 -6.97 3.02 -5.21
CA LEU A 95 -6.19 2.37 -4.16
C LEU A 95 -7.01 1.19 -3.62
N THR A 96 -6.43 -0.01 -3.64
CA THR A 96 -7.04 -1.22 -3.07
C THR A 96 -6.20 -1.72 -1.92
N VAL A 97 -6.84 -1.93 -0.77
CA VAL A 97 -6.23 -2.57 0.40
C VAL A 97 -6.46 -4.07 0.29
N VAL A 98 -5.39 -4.85 0.42
CA VAL A 98 -5.41 -6.31 0.41
C VAL A 98 -4.83 -6.87 1.71
N SER A 99 -5.04 -8.16 1.97
CA SER A 99 -4.35 -8.82 3.08
C SER A 99 -2.87 -8.96 2.78
N GLY A 100 -2.03 -8.95 3.81
CA GLY A 100 -0.65 -9.45 3.72
C GLY A 100 -0.45 -10.66 4.61
N ALA A 101 -1.50 -11.43 4.90
CA ALA A 101 -1.48 -12.50 5.91
C ALA A 101 -0.59 -13.69 5.53
N ASP A 102 -0.33 -13.88 4.26
CA ASP A 102 0.61 -14.86 3.72
C ASP A 102 2.07 -14.32 3.70
N LEU A 103 2.25 -13.02 3.94
CA LEU A 103 3.55 -12.37 4.02
C LEU A 103 4.01 -12.23 5.47
N ALA A 104 5.18 -12.78 5.77
CA ALA A 104 5.82 -12.53 7.08
C ALA A 104 6.26 -11.07 7.26
N ASP A 105 6.59 -10.39 6.15
CA ASP A 105 6.95 -8.97 6.08
C ASP A 105 6.58 -8.45 4.67
N PRO A 106 5.67 -7.45 4.55
CA PRO A 106 5.21 -6.94 3.27
C PRO A 106 6.27 -6.13 2.50
N LEU A 107 7.38 -5.74 3.13
CA LEU A 107 8.45 -4.95 2.50
C LEU A 107 9.65 -5.80 2.05
N VAL A 108 9.56 -7.12 2.10
CA VAL A 108 10.59 -7.99 1.52
C VAL A 108 10.54 -7.88 0.00
N ALA A 109 11.67 -7.51 -0.60
CA ALA A 109 11.82 -7.34 -2.05
C ALA A 109 11.29 -8.52 -2.89
N ALA A 110 11.46 -9.75 -2.40
CA ALA A 110 11.02 -10.97 -3.08
C ALA A 110 9.50 -11.22 -2.99
N ASN A 111 8.79 -10.51 -2.11
CA ASN A 111 7.35 -10.63 -1.93
C ASN A 111 6.58 -9.70 -2.87
N PHE A 112 7.25 -8.93 -3.72
CA PHE A 112 6.57 -8.00 -4.61
C PHE A 112 5.57 -8.74 -5.49
N GLY A 113 6.00 -9.80 -6.18
CA GLY A 113 5.12 -10.57 -7.05
C GLY A 113 4.00 -11.29 -6.31
N ASP A 114 4.23 -11.69 -5.07
CA ASP A 114 3.29 -12.45 -4.24
C ASP A 114 2.00 -11.63 -4.00
N LEU A 115 2.13 -10.32 -3.74
CA LEU A 115 0.98 -9.39 -3.59
C LEU A 115 0.00 -9.33 -4.79
N LEU A 116 0.29 -9.99 -5.93
CA LEU A 116 -0.61 -10.04 -7.08
C LEU A 116 -1.71 -11.10 -6.97
N ASP A 117 -1.51 -12.15 -6.17
CA ASP A 117 -2.52 -13.20 -6.01
C ASP A 117 -3.61 -12.83 -4.98
N ASP A 118 -3.34 -11.81 -4.16
CA ASP A 118 -4.28 -11.17 -3.26
C ASP A 118 -5.35 -10.37 -4.02
N VAL A 119 -6.38 -11.08 -4.46
CA VAL A 119 -7.51 -10.49 -5.23
C VAL A 119 -8.68 -10.04 -4.35
N ILE A 120 -8.66 -10.33 -3.05
CA ILE A 120 -9.73 -9.95 -2.13
C ILE A 120 -9.46 -8.55 -1.58
N SER A 121 -10.30 -7.60 -1.97
CA SER A 121 -10.26 -6.25 -1.44
C SER A 121 -10.84 -6.18 -0.02
N PHE A 122 -10.04 -5.65 0.90
CA PHE A 122 -10.49 -5.21 2.22
C PHE A 122 -11.04 -3.79 2.17
N GLY A 123 -10.81 -3.03 1.11
CA GLY A 123 -11.32 -1.68 0.96
C GLY A 123 -10.75 -1.05 -0.29
N THR A 124 -11.50 -0.13 -0.89
CA THR A 124 -11.05 0.64 -2.05
C THR A 124 -11.36 2.11 -1.88
N SER A 125 -10.51 2.96 -2.42
CA SER A 125 -10.76 4.40 -2.52
C SER A 125 -10.29 4.91 -3.87
N ASP A 126 -11.13 5.69 -4.54
CA ASP A 126 -10.79 6.42 -5.76
C ASP A 126 -10.00 7.67 -5.37
N THR A 127 -8.82 7.86 -5.95
CA THR A 127 -7.97 9.01 -5.64
C THR A 127 -8.44 10.31 -6.28
N SER A 128 -9.43 10.29 -7.19
CA SER A 128 -9.93 11.51 -7.86
C SER A 128 -10.49 12.55 -6.89
N ASP A 129 -11.00 12.09 -5.75
CA ASP A 129 -11.63 12.93 -4.73
C ASP A 129 -10.68 13.28 -3.58
N TRP A 130 -9.42 12.83 -3.66
CA TRP A 130 -8.46 13.05 -2.60
C TRP A 130 -7.98 14.51 -2.58
N VAL A 131 -8.03 15.10 -1.40
CA VAL A 131 -7.46 16.44 -1.16
C VAL A 131 -6.10 16.26 -0.50
N ILE A 132 -5.06 16.82 -1.13
CA ILE A 132 -3.70 16.79 -0.58
C ILE A 132 -3.66 17.40 0.82
N ASP A 133 -2.84 16.80 1.68
CA ASP A 133 -2.68 17.15 3.10
C ASP A 133 -3.98 17.03 3.93
N THR A 134 -5.00 16.33 3.40
CA THR A 134 -6.27 16.08 4.08
C THR A 134 -6.48 14.59 4.29
N ALA A 135 -6.79 14.19 5.52
CA ALA A 135 -7.04 12.79 5.85
C ALA A 135 -8.20 12.21 5.03
N THR A 136 -7.97 11.02 4.47
CA THR A 136 -8.96 10.21 3.77
C THR A 136 -9.10 8.88 4.49
N ASP A 137 -10.34 8.49 4.78
CA ASP A 137 -10.66 7.25 5.47
C ASP A 137 -11.11 6.18 4.47
N ILE A 138 -10.51 5.00 4.57
CA ILE A 138 -10.89 3.79 3.87
C ILE A 138 -11.51 2.85 4.89
N THR A 139 -12.80 2.56 4.76
CA THR A 139 -13.45 1.57 5.60
C THR A 139 -12.95 0.18 5.20
N LEU A 140 -12.46 -0.59 6.18
CA LEU A 140 -11.99 -1.94 5.95
C LEU A 140 -13.12 -2.95 6.19
N ASN A 141 -13.40 -3.75 5.17
CA ASN A 141 -14.30 -4.89 5.22
C ASN A 141 -13.72 -5.95 6.14
N ILE A 142 -14.57 -6.51 6.99
CA ILE A 142 -14.18 -7.66 7.82
C ILE A 142 -14.28 -8.90 6.90
N ALA A 143 -13.18 -9.63 6.76
CA ALA A 143 -13.17 -10.93 6.07
C ALA A 143 -13.74 -12.04 6.95
#